data_AF-A0A5C9D2Z8-F1
#
_entry.id   AF-A0A5C9D2Z8-F1
#
_cell.length_a   1.000
_cell.length_b   1.000
_cell.length_c   1.000
_cell.angle_alpha   90.00
_cell.angle_beta   90.00
_cell.angle_gamma   90.00
#
_symmetry.space_group_name_H-M   'P 1'
#
loop_
_entity.id
_entity.type
_entity.pdbx_description
1 polymer ?
#
loop_
_entity_poly.entity_id
_entity_poly.type
_entity_poly.pdbx_seq_one_letter_code
_entity_poly.pdbx_strand_id
1 'polypeptide(L)'
;MAGIVFALGKGVFDGFGGKLGTIAFLGCLGTSLLGGIQLQSSPIPSWDVGSLILIYSVSGAVLAYVLSIRFGKGPVTGSAFVGLVAGILLPAVYGAELGKALAVVVFCASFVGMSSAARLGSEVLIALAGLACGLVYIYASPWLGGAGGKLGTLAFGATIAVGGLARFAGLIFSPRPGARSLT
;
A
#
# COMPACT_ATOMS: atom_id res chain seq x y z
N MET A 1 -6.55 -3.44 -21.65
CA MET A 1 -7.35 -3.91 -20.51
C MET A 1 -7.37 -2.94 -19.33
N ALA A 2 -6.22 -2.48 -18.81
CA ALA A 2 -6.18 -1.56 -17.65
C ALA A 2 -6.99 -0.25 -17.83
N GLY A 3 -7.04 0.33 -19.03
CA GLY A 3 -7.83 1.54 -19.31
C GLY A 3 -9.35 1.36 -19.16
N ILE A 4 -9.90 0.18 -19.46
CA ILE A 4 -11.32 -0.13 -19.30
C ILE A 4 -11.65 -0.28 -17.81
N VAL A 5 -10.80 -0.99 -17.06
CA VAL A 5 -10.93 -1.15 -15.60
C VAL A 5 -10.83 0.21 -14.90
N PHE A 6 -9.94 1.09 -15.36
CA PHE A 6 -9.82 2.46 -14.85
C PHE A 6 -11.08 3.28 -15.14
N ALA A 7 -11.62 3.21 -16.35
CA ALA A 7 -12.82 3.95 -16.73
C ALA A 7 -14.03 3.54 -15.88
N LEU A 8 -14.18 2.25 -15.56
CA LEU A 8 -15.26 1.73 -14.72
C LEU A 8 -15.07 2.03 -13.23
N GLY A 9 -13.82 2.09 -12.74
CA GLY A 9 -13.52 2.28 -11.31
C GLY A 9 -13.37 3.72 -10.83
N LYS A 10 -13.43 4.71 -11.74
CA LYS A 10 -12.96 6.09 -11.50
C LYS A 10 -13.69 6.86 -10.39
N GLY A 11 -14.85 6.39 -9.91
CA GLY A 11 -15.65 7.05 -8.86
C GLY A 11 -15.95 6.22 -7.60
N VAL A 12 -15.53 4.96 -7.50
CA VAL A 12 -15.97 4.06 -6.42
C VAL A 12 -15.05 4.08 -5.19
N PHE A 13 -13.76 4.33 -5.40
CA PHE A 13 -12.72 4.16 -4.36
C PHE A 13 -11.91 5.42 -4.07
N ASP A 14 -12.56 6.58 -4.05
CA ASP A 14 -11.87 7.82 -3.71
C ASP A 14 -11.45 7.86 -2.24
N GLY A 15 -10.17 8.21 -2.06
CA GLY A 15 -9.50 8.29 -0.76
C GLY A 15 -8.81 7.00 -0.29
N PHE A 16 -8.91 5.87 -0.99
CA PHE A 16 -8.19 4.65 -0.63
C PHE A 16 -6.83 4.54 -1.32
N GLY A 17 -5.79 4.24 -0.55
CA GLY A 17 -4.44 3.96 -1.04
C GLY A 17 -4.36 2.66 -1.85
N GLY A 18 -3.49 2.62 -2.86
CA GLY A 18 -3.22 1.41 -3.65
C GLY A 18 -4.17 1.12 -4.83
N LYS A 19 -5.26 1.88 -5.00
CA LYS A 19 -6.29 1.63 -6.03
C LYS A 19 -5.76 1.49 -7.47
N LEU A 20 -4.76 2.30 -7.84
CA LEU A 20 -4.15 2.25 -9.18
C LEU A 20 -3.36 0.97 -9.42
N GLY A 21 -2.74 0.41 -8.37
CA GLY A 21 -2.02 -0.85 -8.48
C GLY A 21 -2.96 -2.03 -8.69
N THR A 22 -4.14 -2.05 -8.06
CA THR A 22 -5.18 -3.07 -8.33
C THR A 22 -5.63 -3.06 -9.78
N ILE A 23 -5.81 -1.87 -10.37
CA ILE A 23 -6.20 -1.71 -11.78
C ILE A 23 -5.09 -2.23 -12.71
N ALA A 24 -3.83 -1.91 -12.39
CA ALA A 24 -2.68 -2.43 -13.13
C ALA A 24 -2.59 -3.96 -13.01
N PHE A 25 -2.81 -4.50 -11.81
CA PHE A 25 -2.78 -5.94 -11.57
C PHE A 25 -3.87 -6.69 -12.33
N LEU A 26 -5.12 -6.22 -12.29
CA LEU A 26 -6.21 -6.82 -13.09
C LEU A 26 -5.92 -6.75 -14.59
N GLY A 27 -5.30 -5.67 -15.05
CA GLY A 27 -4.84 -5.54 -16.43
C GLY A 27 -3.77 -6.57 -16.79
N CYS A 28 -2.72 -6.69 -15.98
CA CYS A 28 -1.66 -7.68 -16.16
C CYS A 28 -2.19 -9.12 -16.07
N LEU A 29 -3.06 -9.41 -15.10
CA LEU A 29 -3.67 -10.74 -14.93
C LEU A 29 -4.48 -11.14 -16.16
N GLY A 30 -5.32 -10.22 -16.68
CA GLY A 30 -6.09 -10.46 -17.89
C GLY A 30 -5.21 -10.73 -19.12
N THR A 31 -4.12 -9.97 -19.27
CA THR A 31 -3.14 -10.22 -20.35
C THR A 31 -2.37 -11.53 -20.14
N SER A 32 -2.02 -11.87 -18.89
CA SER A 32 -1.31 -13.10 -18.54
C SER A 32 -2.13 -14.36 -18.84
N LEU A 33 -3.44 -14.32 -18.56
CA LEU A 33 -4.37 -15.40 -18.86
C LEU A 33 -4.54 -15.61 -20.36
N LEU A 34 -4.52 -14.54 -21.15
CA LEU A 34 -4.56 -14.61 -22.61
C LEU A 34 -3.22 -15.05 -23.23
N GLY A 35 -2.10 -14.71 -22.60
CA GLY A 35 -0.75 -14.98 -23.09
C GLY A 35 -0.09 -16.25 -22.54
N GLY A 36 -0.72 -16.96 -21.60
CA GLY A 36 -0.16 -18.20 -21.01
C GLY A 36 1.10 -17.99 -20.16
N ILE A 37 1.34 -16.78 -19.65
CA ILE A 37 2.56 -16.45 -18.89
C ILE A 37 2.44 -17.01 -17.47
N GLN A 38 3.41 -17.82 -17.06
CA GLN A 38 3.48 -18.40 -15.72
C GLN A 38 3.99 -17.37 -14.71
N LEU A 39 3.31 -17.28 -13.56
CA LEU A 39 3.77 -16.47 -12.42
C LEU A 39 4.90 -17.19 -11.71
N GLN A 40 5.98 -16.47 -11.42
CA GLN A 40 7.18 -17.05 -10.85
C GLN A 40 7.07 -17.11 -9.32
N SER A 41 7.15 -18.31 -8.75
CA SER A 41 7.13 -18.47 -7.29
C SER A 41 8.53 -18.24 -6.71
N SER A 42 8.65 -17.34 -5.73
CA SER A 42 9.91 -17.12 -4.99
C SER A 42 9.85 -17.75 -3.60
N PRO A 43 11.00 -18.16 -3.01
CA PRO A 43 11.04 -18.77 -1.68
C PRO A 43 10.44 -17.86 -0.59
N ILE A 44 9.80 -18.51 0.38
CA ILE A 44 9.16 -17.85 1.53
C ILE A 44 10.27 -17.32 2.46
N PRO A 45 10.25 -16.05 2.88
CA PRO A 45 11.21 -15.51 3.84
C PRO A 45 11.15 -16.26 5.18
N SER A 46 12.30 -16.44 5.84
CA SER A 46 12.35 -16.98 7.21
C SER A 46 11.64 -16.06 8.20
N TRP A 47 11.10 -16.62 9.29
CA TRP A 47 10.31 -15.87 10.30
C TRP A 47 11.09 -14.73 10.97
N ASP A 48 12.42 -14.82 11.02
CA ASP A 48 13.29 -13.73 11.49
C ASP A 48 13.14 -12.46 10.63
N VAL A 49 13.04 -12.64 9.31
CA VAL A 49 12.82 -11.56 8.34
C VAL A 49 11.39 -11.05 8.39
N GLY A 50 10.43 -11.92 8.70
CA GLY A 50 9.01 -11.55 8.84
C GLY A 50 8.79 -10.45 9.89
N SER A 51 9.47 -10.53 11.03
CA SER A 51 9.39 -9.50 12.08
C SER A 51 9.86 -8.12 11.60
N LEU A 52 11.00 -8.08 10.90
CA LEU A 52 11.54 -6.86 10.30
C LEU A 52 10.60 -6.29 9.24
N ILE A 53 10.04 -7.15 8.37
CA ILE A 53 9.05 -6.76 7.37
C ILE A 53 7.87 -6.02 8.01
N LEU A 54 7.33 -6.54 9.12
CA LEU A 54 6.20 -5.90 9.81
C LEU A 54 6.58 -4.52 10.37
N ILE A 55 7.73 -4.42 11.04
CA ILE A 55 8.22 -3.15 11.62
C ILE A 55 8.41 -2.11 10.51
N TYR A 56 9.11 -2.48 9.43
CA TYR A 56 9.37 -1.59 8.31
C TYR A 56 8.09 -1.24 7.56
N SER A 57 7.15 -2.17 7.39
CA SER A 57 5.84 -1.89 6.80
C SER A 57 5.07 -0.83 7.58
N VAL A 58 4.95 -0.99 8.90
CA VAL A 58 4.26 0.00 9.76
C VAL A 58 4.96 1.36 9.68
N SER A 59 6.29 1.38 9.77
CA SER A 59 7.05 2.63 9.65
C SER A 59 6.83 3.32 8.29
N GLY A 60 6.82 2.57 7.19
CA GLY A 60 6.62 3.09 5.84
C GLY A 60 5.24 3.71 5.65
N ALA A 61 4.19 3.04 6.14
CA ALA A 61 2.83 3.55 6.11
C ALA A 61 2.68 4.84 6.94
N VAL A 62 3.21 4.85 8.17
CA VAL A 62 3.12 6.02 9.06
C VAL A 62 3.94 7.19 8.53
N LEU A 63 5.18 6.97 8.08
CA LEU A 63 6.00 8.03 7.49
C LEU A 63 5.32 8.63 6.26
N ALA A 64 4.82 7.80 5.34
CA ALA A 64 4.14 8.29 4.15
C ALA A 64 2.88 9.10 4.48
N TYR A 65 2.13 8.69 5.52
CA TYR A 65 0.99 9.45 6.01
C TYR A 65 1.39 10.79 6.63
N VAL A 66 2.41 10.81 7.49
CA VAL A 66 2.89 12.04 8.12
C VAL A 66 3.41 13.01 7.06
N LEU A 67 4.22 12.54 6.09
CA LEU A 67 4.70 13.39 4.99
C LEU A 67 3.55 13.91 4.11
N SER A 68 2.53 13.10 3.85
CA SER A 68 1.44 13.50 2.97
C SER A 68 0.46 14.47 3.64
N ILE A 69 0.03 14.17 4.87
CA ILE A 69 -1.01 14.92 5.59
C ILE A 69 -0.42 16.04 6.46
N ARG A 70 0.62 15.77 7.26
CA ARG A 70 1.16 16.77 8.20
C ARG A 70 2.07 17.78 7.51
N PHE A 71 2.86 17.35 6.54
CA PHE A 71 3.72 18.25 5.76
C PHE A 71 3.04 18.82 4.51
N GLY A 72 1.81 18.43 4.20
CA GLY A 72 1.03 18.97 3.08
C GLY A 72 1.64 18.74 1.69
N LYS A 73 2.64 17.86 1.56
CA LYS A 73 3.37 17.61 0.29
C LYS A 73 2.58 16.75 -0.70
N GLY A 74 1.39 16.31 -0.31
CA GLY A 74 0.52 15.45 -1.11
C GLY A 74 0.88 13.95 -0.99
N PRO A 75 -0.09 13.06 -1.24
CA PRO A 75 0.07 11.62 -1.06
C PRO A 75 1.18 11.02 -1.95
N VAL A 76 1.22 11.40 -3.22
CA VAL A 76 2.17 10.86 -4.20
C VAL A 76 3.60 11.22 -3.84
N THR A 77 3.87 12.49 -3.50
CA THR A 77 5.20 12.97 -3.13
C THR A 77 5.70 12.32 -1.85
N GLY A 78 4.83 12.15 -0.85
CA GLY A 78 5.17 11.47 0.41
C GLY A 78 5.58 10.01 0.16
N SER A 79 4.81 9.28 -0.64
CA SER A 79 5.14 7.89 -1.00
C SER A 79 6.40 7.79 -1.86
N ALA A 80 6.60 8.71 -2.80
CA ALA A 80 7.80 8.72 -3.65
C ALA A 80 9.07 8.96 -2.82
N PHE A 81 9.02 9.89 -1.88
CA PHE A 81 10.15 10.18 -0.99
C PHE A 81 10.45 9.00 -0.07
N VAL A 82 9.44 8.43 0.59
CA VAL A 82 9.61 7.26 1.46
C VAL A 82 10.16 6.06 0.68
N GLY A 83 9.64 5.83 -0.53
CA GLY A 83 10.14 4.78 -1.42
C GLY A 83 11.60 4.98 -1.85
N LEU A 84 11.97 6.21 -2.21
CA LEU A 84 13.33 6.55 -2.61
C LEU A 84 14.31 6.35 -1.46
N VAL A 85 14.00 6.90 -0.29
CA VAL A 85 14.83 6.79 0.91
C VAL A 85 14.98 5.32 1.31
N ALA A 86 13.88 4.56 1.28
CA ALA A 86 13.91 3.14 1.59
C ALA A 86 14.76 2.34 0.58
N GLY A 87 14.61 2.63 -0.71
CA GLY A 87 15.35 1.98 -1.79
C GLY A 87 16.85 2.24 -1.78
N ILE A 88 17.31 3.34 -1.19
CA ILE A 88 18.74 3.65 -1.06
C ILE A 88 19.30 3.13 0.27
N LEU A 89 18.61 3.43 1.39
CA LEU A 89 19.15 3.15 2.72
C LEU A 89 19.10 1.65 3.08
N LEU A 90 17.99 0.96 2.81
CA LEU A 90 17.84 -0.42 3.28
C LEU A 90 18.80 -1.41 2.59
N PRO A 91 19.03 -1.33 1.27
CA PRO A 91 20.07 -2.13 0.61
C PRO A 91 21.48 -1.82 1.11
N ALA A 92 21.76 -0.57 1.52
CA ALA A 92 23.06 -0.19 2.06
C ALA A 92 23.29 -0.73 3.48
N VAL A 93 22.25 -0.81 4.31
CA VAL A 93 22.36 -1.26 5.72
C VAL A 93 22.26 -2.79 5.85
N TYR A 94 21.34 -3.43 5.12
CA TYR A 94 21.02 -4.86 5.28
C TYR A 94 21.54 -5.75 4.15
N GLY A 95 22.30 -5.19 3.21
CA GLY A 95 22.82 -5.89 2.04
C GLY A 95 21.80 -6.00 0.89
N ALA A 96 22.28 -6.46 -0.27
CA ALA A 96 21.55 -6.36 -1.52
C ALA A 96 20.27 -7.21 -1.58
N GLU A 97 20.24 -8.40 -0.97
CA GLU A 97 19.08 -9.30 -1.04
C GLU A 97 17.99 -8.90 -0.03
N LEU A 98 18.36 -8.81 1.26
CA LEU A 98 17.43 -8.49 2.34
C LEU A 98 16.94 -7.03 2.26
N GLY A 99 17.85 -6.09 1.99
CA GLY A 99 17.51 -4.67 1.93
C GLY A 99 16.58 -4.32 0.76
N LYS A 100 16.68 -5.02 -0.37
CA LYS A 100 15.70 -4.87 -1.47
C LYS A 100 14.33 -5.35 -1.06
N ALA A 101 14.22 -6.51 -0.41
CA ALA A 101 12.93 -7.03 0.06
C ALA A 101 12.26 -6.06 1.05
N LEU A 102 13.02 -5.53 2.01
CA LEU A 102 12.51 -4.55 2.96
C LEU A 102 12.13 -3.22 2.29
N ALA A 103 12.94 -2.72 1.34
CA ALA A 103 12.60 -1.51 0.58
C ALA A 103 11.29 -1.66 -0.21
N VAL A 104 11.06 -2.83 -0.82
CA VAL A 104 9.81 -3.14 -1.53
C VAL A 104 8.62 -3.16 -0.57
N VAL A 105 8.79 -3.71 0.64
CA VAL A 105 7.75 -3.70 1.68
C VAL A 105 7.42 -2.27 2.13
N VAL A 106 8.45 -1.46 2.40
CA VAL A 106 8.26 -0.05 2.82
C VAL A 106 7.52 0.72 1.74
N PHE A 107 7.88 0.51 0.47
CA PHE A 107 7.19 1.11 -0.67
C PHE A 107 5.76 0.57 -0.85
N CYS A 108 5.53 -0.71 -0.57
CA CYS A 108 4.19 -1.29 -0.54
C CYS A 108 3.31 -0.60 0.52
N ALA A 109 3.84 -0.47 1.73
CA ALA A 109 3.15 0.14 2.85
C ALA A 109 2.97 1.65 2.70
N SER A 110 3.84 2.35 1.99
CA SER A 110 3.64 3.78 1.70
C SER A 110 2.39 4.03 0.86
N PHE A 111 1.93 3.07 0.04
CA PHE A 111 0.62 3.15 -0.61
C PHE A 111 -0.54 3.17 0.39
N VAL A 112 -0.45 2.45 1.51
CA VAL A 112 -1.42 2.50 2.60
C VAL A 112 -1.47 3.91 3.18
N GLY A 113 -0.28 4.51 3.42
CA GLY A 113 -0.13 5.87 3.93
C GLY A 113 -0.63 6.98 3.00
N MET A 114 -0.86 6.68 1.71
CA MET A 114 -1.52 7.62 0.78
C MET A 114 -3.04 7.70 0.94
N SER A 115 -3.63 6.88 1.83
CA SER A 115 -5.06 6.94 2.11
C SER A 115 -5.44 8.28 2.73
N SER A 116 -6.60 8.81 2.34
CA SER A 116 -7.03 10.13 2.81
C SER A 116 -7.40 10.09 4.30
N ALA A 117 -7.19 11.22 4.97
CA ALA A 117 -7.59 11.40 6.37
C ALA A 117 -9.11 11.24 6.59
N ALA A 118 -9.92 11.38 5.53
CA ALA A 118 -11.36 11.12 5.57
C ALA A 118 -11.70 9.62 5.66
N ARG A 119 -10.78 8.72 5.29
CA ARG A 119 -10.95 7.26 5.35
C ARG A 119 -10.20 6.65 6.53
N LEU A 120 -8.94 7.06 6.71
CA LEU A 120 -8.06 6.61 7.79
C LEU A 120 -7.52 7.87 8.48
N GLY A 121 -8.34 8.42 9.38
CA GLY A 121 -8.06 9.70 10.05
C GLY A 121 -7.15 9.59 11.28
N SER A 122 -6.90 8.37 11.76
CA SER A 122 -6.01 8.15 12.91
C SER A 122 -4.72 7.45 12.48
N GLU A 123 -3.61 7.92 13.05
CA GLU A 123 -2.29 7.33 12.86
C GLU A 123 -2.28 5.85 13.30
N VAL A 124 -3.09 5.51 14.31
CA VAL A 124 -3.30 4.14 14.78
C VAL A 124 -3.95 3.26 13.71
N LEU A 125 -4.99 3.74 13.00
CA LEU A 125 -5.61 2.97 11.93
C LEU A 125 -4.66 2.76 10.74
N ILE A 126 -3.78 3.72 10.48
CA ILE A 126 -2.75 3.58 9.43
C ILE A 126 -1.65 2.62 9.85
N ALA A 127 -1.24 2.64 11.11
CA ALA A 127 -0.32 1.63 11.64
C ALA A 127 -0.93 0.23 11.54
N LEU A 128 -2.22 0.06 11.89
CA LEU A 128 -2.93 -1.22 11.74
C LEU A 128 -3.07 -1.64 10.27
N ALA A 129 -3.37 -0.71 9.36
CA ALA A 129 -3.44 -0.99 7.93
C ALA A 129 -2.06 -1.30 7.33
N GLY A 130 -0.99 -0.67 7.81
CA GLY A 130 0.39 -0.98 7.47
C GLY A 130 0.81 -2.36 7.98
N LEU A 131 0.39 -2.73 9.18
CA LEU A 131 0.62 -4.06 9.74
C LEU A 131 -0.13 -5.14 8.94
N ALA A 132 -1.41 -4.91 8.63
CA ALA A 132 -2.18 -5.78 7.75
C ALA A 132 -1.52 -5.91 6.37
N CYS A 133 -1.04 -4.80 5.78
CA CYS A 133 -0.33 -4.82 4.50
C CYS A 133 0.96 -5.66 4.57
N GLY A 134 1.73 -5.54 5.65
CA GLY A 134 2.94 -6.34 5.86
C GLY A 134 2.64 -7.84 6.00
N LEU A 135 1.58 -8.20 6.75
CA LEU A 135 1.13 -9.58 6.85
C LEU A 135 0.72 -10.15 5.50
N VAL A 136 -0.15 -9.43 4.78
CA VAL A 136 -0.61 -9.87 3.44
C VAL A 136 0.59 -9.94 2.49
N TYR A 137 1.57 -9.05 2.59
CA TYR A 137 2.80 -9.12 1.80
C TYR A 137 3.60 -10.41 2.07
N ILE A 138 3.79 -10.81 3.32
CA ILE A 138 4.52 -12.04 3.66
C ILE A 138 3.85 -13.26 3.01
N TYR A 139 2.52 -13.34 3.07
CA TYR A 139 1.78 -14.47 2.52
C TYR A 139 1.63 -14.43 0.99
N ALA A 140 1.47 -13.25 0.39
CA ALA A 140 1.13 -13.10 -1.03
C ALA A 140 2.32 -12.81 -1.95
N SER A 141 3.40 -12.20 -1.44
CA SER A 141 4.60 -11.89 -2.22
C SER A 141 5.20 -13.11 -2.96
N PRO A 142 5.24 -14.32 -2.37
CA PRO A 142 5.76 -15.52 -3.03
C PRO A 142 4.99 -15.94 -4.29
N TRP A 143 3.69 -15.65 -4.37
CA TRP A 143 2.77 -16.23 -5.37
C TRP A 143 2.55 -15.35 -6.61
N LEU A 144 3.01 -14.09 -6.56
CA LEU A 144 2.72 -13.07 -7.56
C LEU A 144 3.99 -12.56 -8.27
N GLY A 145 5.00 -13.42 -8.46
CA GLY A 145 6.21 -13.04 -9.19
C GLY A 145 5.90 -12.76 -10.66
N GLY A 146 6.43 -11.66 -11.19
CA GLY A 146 6.23 -11.22 -12.57
C GLY A 146 4.97 -10.38 -12.82
N ALA A 147 4.01 -10.33 -11.90
CA ALA A 147 2.78 -9.53 -12.05
C ALA A 147 2.98 -8.06 -11.65
N GLY A 148 2.74 -7.14 -12.60
CA GLY A 148 2.67 -5.71 -12.32
C GLY A 148 1.49 -5.35 -11.41
N GLY A 149 1.64 -4.32 -10.58
CA GLY A 149 0.56 -3.81 -9.72
C GLY A 149 0.33 -4.55 -8.39
N LYS A 150 1.03 -5.67 -8.13
CA LYS A 150 0.83 -6.51 -6.92
C LYS A 150 0.87 -5.72 -5.61
N LEU A 151 1.85 -4.83 -5.44
CA LEU A 151 2.02 -4.05 -4.20
C LEU A 151 0.82 -3.15 -3.92
N GLY A 152 0.26 -2.52 -4.95
CA GLY A 152 -0.92 -1.68 -4.78
C GLY A 152 -2.18 -2.50 -4.47
N THR A 153 -2.32 -3.71 -5.02
CA THR A 153 -3.41 -4.62 -4.65
C THR A 153 -3.34 -5.02 -3.17
N LEU A 154 -2.14 -5.33 -2.67
CA LEU A 154 -1.93 -5.68 -1.25
C LEU A 154 -2.27 -4.51 -0.34
N ALA A 155 -1.78 -3.32 -0.67
CA ALA A 155 -2.08 -2.10 0.08
C ALA A 155 -3.58 -1.74 0.03
N PHE A 156 -4.22 -1.89 -1.13
CA PHE A 156 -5.65 -1.64 -1.30
C PHE A 156 -6.50 -2.62 -0.49
N GLY A 157 -6.18 -3.92 -0.55
CA GLY A 157 -6.86 -4.93 0.26
C GLY A 157 -6.72 -4.66 1.75
N ALA A 158 -5.52 -4.32 2.21
CA ALA A 158 -5.26 -4.00 3.62
C ALA A 158 -6.00 -2.74 4.09
N THR A 159 -6.01 -1.67 3.29
CA THR A 159 -6.72 -0.42 3.63
C THR A 159 -8.23 -0.61 3.67
N ILE A 160 -8.81 -1.42 2.78
CA ILE A 160 -10.24 -1.75 2.82
C ILE A 160 -10.56 -2.63 4.02
N ALA A 161 -9.75 -3.65 4.30
CA ALA A 161 -9.98 -4.55 5.44
C ALA A 161 -10.01 -3.76 6.76
N VAL A 162 -9.00 -2.91 6.99
CA VAL A 162 -8.93 -2.10 8.21
C VAL A 162 -9.96 -0.97 8.22
N GLY A 163 -10.16 -0.29 7.10
CA GLY A 163 -11.17 0.78 7.00
C GLY A 163 -12.60 0.25 7.15
N GLY A 164 -12.88 -0.95 6.64
CA GLY A 164 -14.16 -1.64 6.79
C GLY A 164 -14.39 -2.09 8.23
N LEU A 165 -13.38 -2.71 8.86
CA LEU A 165 -13.45 -3.12 10.26
C LEU A 165 -13.64 -1.92 11.20
N ALA A 166 -12.91 -0.83 10.97
CA ALA A 166 -13.02 0.39 11.77
C ALA A 166 -14.39 1.08 11.62
N ARG A 167 -15.01 1.00 10.44
CA ARG A 167 -16.40 1.44 10.22
C ARG A 167 -17.41 0.56 10.93
N PHE A 168 -17.22 -0.75 10.86
CA PHE A 168 -18.11 -1.72 11.51
C PHE A 168 -18.03 -1.63 13.05
N ALA A 169 -16.83 -1.41 13.58
CA ALA A 169 -16.59 -1.23 15.01
C ALA A 169 -17.02 0.15 15.55
N GLY A 170 -17.57 1.04 14.71
CA GLY A 170 -17.96 2.39 15.12
C GLY A 170 -16.80 3.31 15.49
N LEU A 171 -15.55 2.89 15.28
CA LEU A 171 -14.33 3.66 15.58
C LEU A 171 -14.12 4.83 14.61
N ILE A 172 -14.83 4.83 13.48
CA ILE A 172 -14.94 5.95 12.54
C ILE A 172 -16.28 6.63 12.77
N PHE A 173 -16.39 7.41 13.84
CA PHE A 173 -17.52 8.31 14.10
C PHE A 173 -17.06 9.76 14.21
N SER A 174 -16.99 10.46 13.08
CA SER A 174 -17.65 11.77 12.95
C SER A 174 -17.56 12.38 11.54
N PRO A 175 -18.63 13.07 11.11
CA PRO A 175 -18.61 13.99 10.00
C PRO A 175 -17.81 15.26 10.36
N ARG A 176 -17.19 15.90 9.36
CA ARG A 176 -17.01 17.37 9.40
C ARG A 176 -17.96 17.99 8.37
N PRO A 177 -19.14 18.47 8.78
CA PRO A 177 -19.86 19.47 8.01
C PRO A 177 -19.09 20.79 8.11
N GLY A 178 -18.82 21.41 6.96
CA GLY A 178 -18.50 22.85 6.89
C GLY A 178 -17.05 23.25 7.12
N ALA A 179 -16.29 23.32 6.03
CA ALA A 179 -15.52 24.54 5.73
C ALA A 179 -15.84 24.90 4.27
N ARG A 180 -16.93 25.67 4.14
CA ARG A 180 -17.34 26.39 2.92
C ARG A 180 -16.23 27.39 2.57
N SER A 181 -16.06 27.61 1.26
CA SER A 181 -15.30 28.68 0.58
C SER A 181 -14.67 29.77 1.46
N LEU A 182 -13.41 30.10 1.21
CA LEU A 182 -12.94 31.48 1.17
C LEU A 182 -11.72 31.57 0.24
N THR A 183 -11.92 32.35 -0.83
CA THR A 183 -11.00 32.92 -1.84
C THR A 183 -10.27 31.97 -2.78
#